data_AF-A0A5K0WGI5-F1
#
_entry.id   AF-A0A5K0WGI5-F1
#
_cell.length_a   1.000
_cell.length_b   1.000
_cell.length_c   1.000
_cell.angle_alpha   90.00
_cell.angle_beta   90.00
_cell.angle_gamma   90.00
#
_symmetry.space_group_name_H-M   'P 1'
#
loop_
_entity.id
_entity.type
_entity.pdbx_description
1 polymer ?
#
loop_
_entity_poly.entity_id
_entity_poly.type
_entity_poly.pdbx_seq_one_letter_code
_entity_poly.pdbx_strand_id
1 'polypeptide(L)'
;SNILDFDDLICIPTTLLKNNQNIQNRWQKKISYLLVDEYQDTNNSQYELIKTLTNVNSNFTLVGDDDQSIYSWRGAKPQNIFLLKNDFPNLKIIKMEQNYRSYGRILKAANKLISNNLHFFKKNLFSNLKY
;
A
#
# COMPACT_ATOMS: atom_id res chain seq x y z
N SER A 1 6.64 12.15 -31.46
CA SER A 1 6.54 10.68 -31.35
C SER A 1 5.47 10.36 -30.32
N ASN A 2 4.50 9.51 -30.66
CA ASN A 2 3.50 9.02 -29.69
C ASN A 2 4.00 7.71 -29.09
N ILE A 3 5.05 7.79 -28.30
CA ILE A 3 5.65 6.63 -27.62
C ILE A 3 5.59 6.93 -26.13
N LEU A 4 5.09 5.98 -25.36
CA LEU A 4 5.00 6.04 -23.91
C LEU A 4 5.88 4.93 -23.34
N ASP A 5 6.62 5.23 -22.28
CA ASP A 5 7.29 4.20 -21.47
C ASP A 5 6.39 3.71 -20.32
N PHE A 6 6.91 2.83 -19.46
CA PHE A 6 6.13 2.28 -18.35
C PHE A 6 5.79 3.30 -17.26
N ASP A 7 6.65 4.29 -17.03
CA ASP A 7 6.43 5.31 -16.01
C ASP A 7 5.37 6.32 -16.49
N ASP A 8 5.36 6.61 -17.79
CA ASP A 8 4.33 7.43 -18.44
C ASP A 8 2.92 6.88 -18.26
N LEU A 9 2.75 5.55 -18.22
CA LEU A 9 1.45 4.91 -18.04
C LEU A 9 0.81 5.21 -16.67
N ILE A 10 1.58 5.71 -15.71
CA ILE A 10 1.07 6.13 -14.39
C ILE A 10 1.13 7.66 -14.29
N CYS A 11 2.23 8.26 -14.70
CA CYS A 11 2.47 9.70 -14.58
C CYS A 11 1.44 10.53 -15.38
N ILE A 12 1.20 10.17 -16.64
CA ILE A 12 0.32 10.93 -17.53
C ILE A 12 -1.15 10.85 -17.07
N PRO A 13 -1.73 9.67 -16.75
CA PRO A 13 -3.08 9.61 -16.22
C PRO A 13 -3.24 10.37 -14.90
N THR A 14 -2.25 10.28 -14.01
CA THR A 14 -2.26 11.03 -12.74
C THR A 14 -2.31 12.53 -12.99
N THR A 15 -1.47 13.03 -13.91
CA THR A 15 -1.42 14.45 -14.27
C THR A 15 -2.73 14.91 -14.93
N LEU A 16 -3.30 14.10 -15.83
CA LEU A 16 -4.59 14.38 -16.47
C LEU A 16 -5.72 14.49 -15.44
N LEU A 17 -5.78 13.55 -14.50
CA LEU A 17 -6.79 13.55 -13.44
C LEU A 17 -6.65 14.77 -12.53
N LYS A 18 -5.42 15.11 -12.12
CA LYS A 18 -5.16 16.31 -11.29
C LYS A 18 -5.55 17.62 -11.98
N ASN A 19 -5.30 17.72 -13.28
CA ASN A 19 -5.54 18.96 -14.03
C ASN A 19 -6.97 19.07 -14.60
N ASN A 20 -7.79 18.03 -14.50
CA ASN A 20 -9.15 18.02 -15.03
C ASN A 20 -10.15 17.43 -14.03
N GLN A 21 -10.76 18.33 -13.24
CA GLN A 21 -11.73 17.96 -12.20
C GLN A 21 -12.93 17.18 -12.75
N ASN A 22 -13.37 17.44 -13.99
CA ASN A 22 -14.49 16.71 -14.59
C ASN A 22 -14.15 15.25 -14.83
N ILE A 23 -12.94 14.98 -15.35
CA ILE A 23 -12.43 13.62 -15.55
C ILE A 23 -12.19 12.95 -14.19
N GLN A 24 -11.57 13.65 -13.25
CA GLN A 24 -11.35 13.13 -11.89
C GLN A 24 -12.67 12.71 -11.23
N ASN A 25 -13.66 13.60 -11.19
CA ASN A 25 -14.97 13.33 -10.59
C ASN A 25 -15.67 12.16 -11.28
N ARG A 26 -15.55 12.03 -12.60
CA ARG A 26 -16.09 10.89 -13.35
C ARG A 26 -15.46 9.58 -12.89
N TRP A 27 -14.14 9.54 -12.72
CA TRP A 27 -13.43 8.34 -12.27
C TRP A 27 -13.69 8.03 -10.79
N GLN A 28 -13.67 9.03 -9.92
CA GLN A 28 -14.02 8.87 -8.50
C GLN A 28 -15.44 8.34 -8.31
N LYS A 29 -16.41 8.79 -9.13
CA LYS A 29 -17.78 8.25 -9.12
C LYS A 29 -17.84 6.81 -9.62
N LYS A 30 -17.04 6.47 -10.64
CA LYS A 30 -16.97 5.13 -11.22
C LYS A 30 -16.33 4.11 -10.27
N ILE A 31 -15.33 4.52 -9.51
CA ILE A 31 -14.61 3.69 -8.55
C ILE A 31 -15.23 3.90 -7.17
N SER A 32 -16.33 3.21 -6.91
CA SER A 32 -17.03 3.30 -5.61
C SER A 32 -16.24 2.63 -4.47
N TYR A 33 -15.39 1.65 -4.81
CA TYR A 33 -14.51 0.93 -3.89
C TYR A 33 -13.15 0.71 -4.56
N LEU A 34 -12.07 1.06 -3.87
CA LEU A 34 -10.69 0.82 -4.33
C LEU A 34 -9.97 -0.13 -3.38
N LEU A 35 -9.47 -1.24 -3.91
CA LEU A 35 -8.64 -2.19 -3.17
C LEU A 35 -7.24 -2.17 -3.78
N VAL A 36 -6.23 -1.97 -2.95
CA VAL A 36 -4.82 -2.01 -3.37
C VAL A 36 -4.10 -3.03 -2.50
N ASP A 37 -3.42 -3.96 -3.15
CA ASP A 37 -2.58 -4.97 -2.50
C ASP A 37 -1.10 -4.60 -2.67
N GLU A 38 -0.22 -5.23 -1.88
CA GLU A 38 1.24 -5.02 -1.90
C GLU A 38 1.65 -3.54 -1.78
N TYR A 39 0.92 -2.77 -0.96
CA TYR A 39 1.07 -1.33 -0.89
C TYR A 39 2.46 -0.87 -0.41
N GLN A 40 3.18 -1.72 0.32
CA GLN A 40 4.55 -1.43 0.77
C GLN A 40 5.54 -1.21 -0.37
N ASP A 41 5.23 -1.73 -1.57
CA ASP A 41 6.11 -1.63 -2.74
C ASP A 41 5.72 -0.50 -3.70
N THR A 42 4.78 0.36 -3.28
CA THR A 42 4.33 1.48 -4.09
C THR A 42 5.36 2.62 -4.17
N ASN A 43 5.50 3.19 -5.36
CA ASN A 43 6.29 4.39 -5.60
C ASN A 43 5.43 5.68 -5.48
N ASN A 44 6.07 6.84 -5.58
CA ASN A 44 5.39 8.13 -5.44
C ASN A 44 4.32 8.39 -6.51
N SER A 45 4.53 7.94 -7.75
CA SER A 45 3.56 8.14 -8.84
C SER A 45 2.30 7.32 -8.60
N GLN A 46 2.44 6.07 -8.15
CA GLN A 46 1.31 5.21 -7.77
C GLN A 46 0.56 5.78 -6.56
N TYR A 47 1.30 6.29 -5.56
CA TYR A 47 0.72 6.97 -4.41
C TYR A 47 -0.17 8.15 -4.83
N GLU A 48 0.35 9.02 -5.67
CA GLU A 48 -0.37 10.20 -6.17
C GLU A 48 -1.58 9.81 -7.02
N LEU A 49 -1.49 8.73 -7.80
CA LEU A 49 -2.64 8.21 -8.54
C LEU A 49 -3.75 7.75 -7.60
N ILE A 50 -3.43 6.94 -6.59
CA ILE A 50 -4.39 6.47 -5.57
C ILE A 50 -5.03 7.66 -4.88
N LYS A 51 -4.24 8.63 -4.43
CA LYS A 51 -4.71 9.86 -3.79
C LYS A 51 -5.61 10.69 -4.70
N THR A 52 -5.35 10.72 -6.00
CA THR A 52 -6.17 11.47 -6.97
C THR A 52 -7.49 10.75 -7.28
N LEU A 53 -7.47 9.41 -7.30
CA LEU A 53 -8.66 8.56 -7.51
C LEU A 53 -9.52 8.38 -6.26
N THR A 54 -9.01 8.79 -5.10
CA THR A 54 -9.72 8.75 -3.82
C THR A 54 -9.89 10.16 -3.25
N ASN A 55 -10.74 10.28 -2.24
CA ASN A 55 -10.86 11.45 -1.38
C ASN A 55 -11.18 10.99 0.05
N VAL A 56 -11.33 11.94 0.98
CA VAL A 56 -11.58 11.64 2.41
C VAL A 56 -12.85 10.79 2.64
N ASN A 57 -13.80 10.81 1.71
CA ASN A 57 -15.07 10.06 1.77
C ASN A 57 -15.08 8.82 0.86
N SER A 58 -13.96 8.49 0.20
CA SER A 58 -13.88 7.31 -0.65
C SER A 58 -13.80 6.04 0.19
N ASN A 59 -14.45 4.97 -0.28
CA ASN A 59 -14.26 3.65 0.29
C ASN A 59 -13.02 3.03 -0.35
N PHE A 60 -11.93 2.95 0.39
CA PHE A 60 -10.74 2.26 -0.09
C PHE A 60 -10.10 1.43 1.01
N THR A 61 -9.37 0.40 0.60
CA THR A 61 -8.60 -0.48 1.49
C THR A 61 -7.26 -0.75 0.85
N LEU A 62 -6.22 -0.53 1.64
CA LEU A 62 -4.85 -0.78 1.25
C LEU A 62 -4.33 -1.91 2.13
N VAL A 63 -3.75 -2.92 1.51
CA VAL A 63 -3.15 -4.08 2.16
C VAL A 63 -1.66 -4.06 1.87
N GLY A 64 -0.86 -4.35 2.89
CA GLY A 64 0.58 -4.41 2.75
C GLY A 64 1.28 -4.79 4.04
N ASP A 65 2.55 -5.14 3.93
CA ASP A 65 3.42 -5.56 5.03
C ASP A 65 4.75 -4.82 4.95
N ASP A 66 5.04 -3.95 5.92
CA ASP A 66 6.28 -3.16 5.98
C ASP A 66 7.55 -4.02 6.06
N ASP A 67 7.45 -5.22 6.66
CA ASP A 67 8.58 -6.15 6.76
C ASP A 67 8.84 -6.92 5.45
N GLN A 68 7.95 -6.81 4.46
CA GLN A 68 8.06 -7.43 3.14
C GLN A 68 8.45 -6.44 2.03
N SER A 69 8.75 -5.18 2.35
CA SER A 69 9.18 -4.22 1.33
C SER A 69 10.60 -4.52 0.84
N ILE A 70 10.70 -5.12 -0.34
CA ILE A 70 11.98 -5.53 -0.96
C ILE A 70 12.30 -4.75 -2.24
N TYR A 71 11.39 -3.87 -2.69
CA TYR A 71 11.55 -3.10 -3.93
C TYR A 71 12.05 -1.67 -3.72
N SER A 72 12.76 -1.39 -2.61
CA SER A 72 13.35 -0.08 -2.35
C SER A 72 14.29 0.39 -3.48
N TRP A 73 14.99 -0.54 -4.14
CA TRP A 73 15.85 -0.27 -5.31
C TRP A 73 15.08 0.20 -6.55
N ARG A 74 13.74 -0.02 -6.62
CA ARG A 74 12.83 0.52 -7.65
C ARG A 74 12.12 1.80 -7.20
N GLY A 75 12.55 2.41 -6.10
CA GLY A 75 11.96 3.63 -5.56
C GLY A 75 10.70 3.44 -4.73
N ALA A 76 10.39 2.21 -4.30
CA ALA A 76 9.37 1.97 -3.27
C ALA A 76 9.78 2.68 -1.98
N LYS A 77 8.81 3.34 -1.34
CA LYS A 77 9.04 4.09 -0.10
C LYS A 77 8.09 3.57 0.98
N PRO A 78 8.57 2.73 1.93
CA PRO A 78 7.77 2.28 3.08
C PRO A 78 7.16 3.44 3.88
N GLN A 79 7.76 4.63 3.80
CA GLN A 79 7.25 5.87 4.39
C GLN A 79 5.87 6.27 3.86
N ASN A 80 5.47 5.84 2.65
CA ASN A 80 4.14 6.11 2.10
C ASN A 80 3.02 5.58 3.01
N ILE A 81 3.27 4.48 3.73
CA ILE A 81 2.32 3.94 4.72
C ILE A 81 2.07 4.94 5.87
N PHE A 82 3.04 5.79 6.20
CA PHE A 82 2.85 6.86 7.20
C PHE A 82 2.11 8.07 6.64
N LEU A 83 2.43 8.45 5.40
CA LEU A 83 1.75 9.56 4.73
C LEU A 83 0.25 9.31 4.65
N LEU A 84 -0.17 8.06 4.50
CA LEU A 84 -1.58 7.68 4.55
C LEU A 84 -2.29 8.13 5.82
N LYS A 85 -1.66 8.00 7.00
CA LYS A 85 -2.31 8.44 8.25
C LYS A 85 -2.53 9.95 8.28
N ASN A 86 -1.63 10.70 7.66
CA ASN A 86 -1.71 12.16 7.59
C ASN A 86 -2.73 12.60 6.52
N ASP A 87 -2.69 11.96 5.35
CA ASP A 87 -3.54 12.30 4.20
C ASP A 87 -4.98 11.78 4.36
N PHE A 88 -5.17 10.71 5.15
CA PHE A 88 -6.46 10.09 5.44
C PHE A 88 -6.60 9.82 6.95
N PRO A 89 -6.90 10.86 7.75
CA PRO A 89 -6.95 10.75 9.21
C PRO A 89 -8.03 9.79 9.74
N ASN A 90 -9.05 9.48 8.93
CA ASN A 90 -10.12 8.55 9.26
C ASN A 90 -9.78 7.09 8.95
N LEU A 91 -8.54 6.78 8.52
CA LEU A 91 -8.15 5.40 8.21
C LEU A 91 -8.21 4.51 9.45
N LYS A 92 -8.96 3.42 9.33
CA LYS A 92 -8.95 2.33 10.31
C LYS A 92 -7.79 1.39 10.00
N ILE A 93 -6.87 1.27 10.94
CA ILE A 93 -5.74 0.33 10.84
C ILE A 93 -6.15 -1.00 11.47
N ILE A 94 -6.07 -2.08 10.69
CA ILE A 94 -6.33 -3.44 11.15
C ILE A 94 -5.03 -4.24 11.01
N LYS A 95 -4.55 -4.82 12.12
CA LYS A 95 -3.37 -5.69 12.11
C LYS A 95 -3.82 -7.15 12.06
N MET A 96 -3.31 -7.90 11.09
CA MET A 96 -3.57 -9.33 10.96
C MET A 96 -2.34 -10.11 11.44
N GLU A 97 -2.35 -10.54 12.70
CA GLU A 97 -1.19 -11.16 13.33
C GLU A 97 -1.22 -12.70 13.27
N GLN A 98 -2.38 -13.29 12.98
CA GLN A 98 -2.49 -14.73 12.83
C GLN A 98 -1.98 -15.16 11.44
N ASN A 99 -0.89 -15.92 11.43
CA ASN A 99 -0.37 -16.58 10.25
C ASN A 99 -1.06 -17.93 10.04
N TYR A 100 -1.66 -18.10 8.87
CA TYR A 100 -2.34 -19.34 8.48
C TYR A 100 -1.51 -20.22 7.54
N ARG A 101 -0.31 -19.77 7.14
CA ARG A 101 0.54 -20.44 6.13
C ARG A 101 1.58 -21.36 6.75
N SER A 102 2.22 -20.91 7.84
CA SER A 102 3.43 -21.51 8.39
C SER A 102 3.21 -22.00 9.82
N TYR A 103 3.85 -23.12 10.17
CA TYR A 103 3.88 -23.66 11.53
C TYR A 103 4.67 -22.76 12.49
N GLY A 104 4.39 -22.90 13.79
CA GLY A 104 5.02 -22.10 14.84
C GLY A 104 6.56 -22.09 14.80
N ARG A 105 7.23 -23.20 14.45
CA ARG A 105 8.71 -23.24 14.33
C ARG A 105 9.25 -22.30 13.25
N ILE A 106 8.61 -22.25 12.09
CA ILE A 106 9.03 -21.41 10.96
C ILE A 106 8.79 -19.95 11.34
N LEU A 107 7.62 -19.66 11.90
CA LEU A 107 7.25 -18.30 12.30
C LEU A 107 8.14 -17.76 13.41
N LYS A 108 8.55 -18.61 14.36
CA LYS A 108 9.51 -18.23 15.41
C LYS A 108 10.86 -17.81 14.83
N ALA A 109 11.37 -18.52 13.82
CA ALA A 109 12.60 -18.16 13.14
C ALA A 109 12.45 -16.83 12.38
N ALA A 110 11.35 -16.66 11.64
CA ALA A 110 11.04 -15.43 10.91
C ALA A 110 10.93 -14.21 11.86
N ASN A 111 10.15 -14.33 12.95
CA ASN A 111 10.01 -13.27 13.96
C ASN A 111 11.34 -12.91 14.60
N LYS A 112 12.22 -13.89 14.88
CA LYS A 112 13.53 -13.63 15.46
C LYS A 112 14.44 -12.87 14.50
N LEU A 113 14.42 -13.22 13.21
CA LEU A 113 15.20 -12.52 12.18
C LEU A 113 14.73 -11.07 12.04
N ILE A 114 13.42 -10.88 11.84
CA ILE A 114 12.87 -9.55 11.54
C ILE A 114 12.96 -8.60 12.73
N SER A 115 12.95 -9.10 13.98
CA SER A 115 13.05 -8.29 15.20
C SER A 115 14.31 -7.42 15.32
N ASN A 116 15.32 -7.66 14.47
CA ASN A 116 16.54 -6.85 14.43
C ASN A 116 16.38 -5.57 13.57
N ASN A 117 15.28 -5.44 12.82
CA ASN A 117 15.01 -4.29 11.96
C ASN A 117 14.27 -3.20 12.74
N LEU A 118 14.37 -1.96 12.23
CA LEU A 118 13.49 -0.88 12.67
C LEU A 118 12.08 -1.16 12.16
N HIS A 119 11.14 -1.35 13.09
CA HIS A 119 9.76 -1.59 12.74
C HIS A 119 8.96 -0.30 12.78
N PHE A 120 8.21 -0.08 11.71
CA PHE A 120 7.27 1.02 11.59
C PHE A 120 5.93 0.65 12.22
N PHE A 121 5.50 -0.60 12.06
CA PHE A 121 4.35 -1.16 12.75
C PHE A 121 4.78 -2.31 13.65
N LYS A 122 4.68 -2.12 14.97
CA LYS A 122 4.84 -3.24 15.92
C LYS A 122 3.72 -4.25 15.68
N LYS A 123 4.10 -5.47 15.29
CA LYS A 123 3.21 -6.62 15.14
C LYS A 123 3.94 -7.88 15.62
N ASN A 124 3.19 -8.86 16.11
CA ASN A 124 3.74 -10.14 16.56
C ASN A 124 2.98 -11.30 15.92
N LEU A 125 3.59 -11.92 14.91
CA LEU A 125 2.93 -12.99 14.17
C LEU A 125 2.88 -14.30 14.98
N PHE A 126 1.73 -14.96 15.04
CA PHE A 126 1.56 -16.28 15.68
C PHE A 126 0.83 -17.28 14.76
N SER A 127 0.90 -18.58 15.06
CA SER A 127 0.25 -19.64 14.28
C SER A 127 -0.46 -20.64 15.19
N ASN A 128 -1.68 -21.05 14.79
CA ASN A 128 -2.50 -22.06 15.46
C ASN A 128 -2.41 -23.44 14.79
N LEU A 129 -1.57 -23.60 13.75
CA LEU A 129 -1.36 -24.89 13.09
C LEU A 129 -0.69 -25.86 14.08
N LYS A 130 -1.38 -26.95 14.39
CA LYS A 130 -0.87 -28.03 15.24
C LYS A 130 0.17 -28.84 14.46
N TYR A 131 1.25 -29.22 15.13
CA TYR A 131 2.23 -30.16 14.60
C TYR A 131 1.61 -31.51 14.30
#